data_AF-A0A2V8HXI2-F1
#
_entry.id   AF-A0A2V8HXI2-F1
#
_cell.length_a   1.000
_cell.length_b   1.000
_cell.length_c   1.000
_cell.angle_alpha   90.00
_cell.angle_beta   90.00
_cell.angle_gamma   90.00
#
_symmetry.space_group_name_H-M   'P 1'
#
loop_
_entity.id
_entity.type
_entity.pdbx_description
1 polymer ?
#
loop_
_entity_poly.entity_id
_entity_poly.type
_entity_poly.pdbx_seq_one_letter_code
_entity_poly.pdbx_strand_id
1 'polypeptide(L)'
;MFIARHTLALQGGRPIRTEPLTLHRPWFDAREAQAAAECLQSGHTGGNGPKGGDLERALEARLGARRVLATTSCTSALEAALLAAGVGPGDDVILPSFTFVTTANAVVRAGARPVFVDIEPRHFTIDPALVDAAVTPRTRAVIPMHYAGMACRVDEIADICARHRLLMIEDAAHALNASFDGRPLGTWGACGCFSFHETKDLVCGEGGAVAVRDDDALVARLEIVREKGTDRSAFARGERDKYTWVGPGSSYVLSDVLAGIALVQLQKLDEITRRKTALAAYLLERLAPLRPSISLPD
;
A
#
# COMPACT_ATOMS: atom_id res chain seq x y z
N MET A 1 -26.92 2.24 -43.02
CA MET A 1 -26.38 0.93 -42.58
C MET A 1 -27.14 0.55 -41.30
N PHE A 2 -28.09 -0.38 -41.41
CA PHE A 2 -28.92 -0.83 -40.28
C PHE A 2 -28.06 -1.61 -39.30
N ILE A 3 -27.76 -1.03 -38.13
CA ILE A 3 -27.23 -1.82 -37.02
C ILE A 3 -28.40 -2.70 -36.55
N ALA A 4 -28.32 -4.01 -36.79
CA ALA A 4 -29.26 -4.95 -36.19
C ALA A 4 -29.23 -4.73 -34.68
N ARG A 5 -30.37 -4.33 -34.10
CA ARG A 5 -30.48 -4.17 -32.65
C ARG A 5 -30.33 -5.56 -32.03
N HIS A 6 -29.13 -5.88 -31.57
CA HIS A 6 -28.91 -7.07 -30.76
C HIS A 6 -29.66 -6.88 -29.43
N THR A 7 -30.61 -7.77 -29.13
CA THR A 7 -31.22 -7.84 -27.81
C THR A 7 -30.12 -8.11 -26.78
N LEU A 8 -30.05 -7.31 -25.71
CA LEU A 8 -29.07 -7.53 -24.65
C LEU A 8 -29.32 -8.91 -24.01
N ALA A 9 -28.27 -9.57 -23.53
CA ALA A 9 -28.42 -10.86 -22.83
C ALA A 9 -29.32 -10.73 -21.59
N LEU A 10 -29.24 -9.62 -20.87
CA LEU A 10 -30.12 -9.27 -19.75
C LEU A 10 -31.60 -9.12 -20.14
N GLN A 11 -31.89 -9.04 -21.44
CA GLN A 11 -33.23 -8.92 -22.03
C GLN A 11 -33.62 -10.17 -22.83
N GLY A 12 -32.96 -11.31 -22.60
CA GLY A 12 -33.24 -12.58 -23.29
C GLY A 12 -32.52 -12.78 -24.63
N GLY A 13 -31.59 -11.89 -24.98
CA GLY A 13 -30.68 -12.08 -26.11
C GLY A 13 -29.57 -13.10 -25.85
N ARG A 14 -28.80 -13.45 -26.89
CA ARG A 14 -27.63 -14.32 -26.73
C ARG A 14 -26.44 -13.52 -26.19
N PRO A 15 -25.73 -13.97 -25.14
CA PRO A 15 -24.57 -13.26 -24.63
C PRO A 15 -23.41 -13.26 -25.63
N ILE A 16 -22.73 -12.12 -25.74
CA ILE A 16 -21.55 -11.93 -26.61
C ILE A 16 -20.36 -12.74 -26.07
N ARG A 17 -20.27 -12.95 -24.76
CA ARG A 17 -19.28 -13.79 -24.09
C ARG A 17 -19.98 -14.81 -23.21
N THR A 18 -19.51 -16.05 -23.25
CA THR A 18 -19.93 -17.11 -22.32
C THR A 18 -19.09 -17.15 -21.04
N GLU A 19 -17.90 -16.53 -21.08
CA GLU A 19 -16.96 -16.42 -19.97
C GLU A 19 -16.94 -14.98 -19.43
N PRO A 20 -17.02 -14.78 -18.09
CA PRO A 20 -16.89 -13.47 -17.47
C PRO A 20 -15.58 -12.77 -17.85
N LEU A 21 -15.63 -11.43 -17.94
CA LEU A 21 -14.42 -10.61 -17.96
C LEU A 21 -14.06 -10.30 -16.50
N THR A 22 -12.96 -10.85 -16.00
CA THR A 22 -12.54 -10.60 -14.62
C THR A 22 -12.00 -9.17 -14.50
N LEU A 23 -12.32 -8.51 -13.39
CA LEU A 23 -11.80 -7.17 -13.09
C LEU A 23 -10.28 -7.18 -12.87
N HIS A 24 -9.78 -8.28 -12.30
CA HIS A 24 -8.37 -8.48 -12.01
C HIS A 24 -7.92 -9.88 -12.44
N ARG A 25 -6.65 -9.99 -12.85
CA ARG A 25 -5.96 -11.26 -13.06
C ARG A 25 -4.46 -11.05 -12.76
N PRO A 26 -3.89 -11.69 -11.72
CA PRO A 26 -2.47 -11.59 -11.44
C PRO A 26 -1.64 -12.04 -12.65
N TRP A 27 -0.54 -11.35 -12.90
CA TRP A 27 0.31 -11.68 -14.04
C TRP A 27 1.48 -12.58 -13.62
N PHE A 28 1.16 -13.83 -13.34
CA PHE A 28 2.14 -14.87 -13.02
C PHE A 28 2.66 -15.59 -14.26
N ASP A 29 3.88 -16.11 -14.16
CA ASP A 29 4.48 -17.09 -15.06
C ASP A 29 5.20 -18.18 -14.24
N ALA A 30 6.08 -18.96 -14.88
CA ALA A 30 6.77 -20.06 -14.20
C ALA A 30 7.76 -19.58 -13.11
N ARG A 31 8.22 -18.33 -13.18
CA ARG A 31 9.22 -17.79 -12.25
C ARG A 31 8.70 -17.68 -10.82
N GLU A 32 7.43 -17.31 -10.64
CA GLU A 32 6.83 -17.22 -9.30
C GLU A 32 6.70 -18.61 -8.66
N ALA A 33 6.27 -19.61 -9.43
CA ALA A 33 6.18 -20.99 -8.95
C ALA A 33 7.57 -21.54 -8.59
N GLN A 34 8.58 -21.25 -9.41
CA GLN A 34 9.96 -21.63 -9.15
C GLN A 34 10.50 -20.96 -7.88
N ALA A 35 10.26 -19.66 -7.69
CA ALA A 35 10.70 -18.95 -6.48
C ALA A 35 10.06 -19.52 -5.21
N ALA A 36 8.77 -19.89 -5.25
CA ALA A 36 8.11 -20.56 -4.15
C ALA A 36 8.73 -21.96 -3.88
N ALA A 37 9.00 -22.74 -4.92
CA ALA A 37 9.63 -24.05 -4.81
C ALA A 37 11.05 -23.97 -4.20
N GLU A 38 11.85 -22.96 -4.59
CA GLU A 38 13.18 -22.72 -4.01
C GLU A 38 13.12 -22.48 -2.50
N CYS A 39 12.13 -21.71 -2.03
CA CYS A 39 11.94 -21.48 -0.59
C CYS A 39 11.64 -22.80 0.13
N LEU A 40 10.72 -23.61 -0.41
CA LEU A 40 10.37 -24.91 0.14
C LEU A 40 11.59 -25.87 0.19
N GLN A 41 12.38 -25.90 -0.89
CA GLN A 41 13.56 -26.76 -1.01
C GLN A 41 14.70 -26.31 -0.07
N SER A 42 14.84 -25.01 0.16
CA SER A 42 15.86 -24.45 1.06
C SER A 42 15.57 -24.69 2.54
N GLY A 43 14.31 -25.02 2.89
CA GLY A 43 13.84 -25.10 4.28
C GLY A 43 13.53 -23.73 4.93
N HIS A 44 13.80 -22.61 4.25
CA HIS A 44 13.42 -21.28 4.69
C HIS A 44 12.03 -20.91 4.16
N THR A 45 11.01 -21.13 4.99
CA THR A 45 9.60 -20.85 4.62
C THR A 45 8.94 -19.80 5.50
N GLY A 46 9.44 -19.60 6.72
CA GLY A 46 8.96 -18.59 7.67
C GLY A 46 9.42 -17.18 7.31
N GLY A 47 9.03 -16.20 8.11
CA GLY A 47 9.48 -14.83 7.90
C GLY A 47 10.93 -14.58 8.34
N ASN A 48 11.50 -13.44 7.91
CA ASN A 48 12.92 -13.09 8.08
C ASN A 48 13.90 -14.06 7.41
N GLY A 49 13.45 -14.78 6.39
CA GLY A 49 14.33 -15.60 5.55
C GLY A 49 15.07 -14.78 4.49
N PRO A 50 15.91 -15.45 3.68
CA PRO A 50 16.70 -14.81 2.65
C PRO A 50 15.88 -14.03 1.62
N LYS A 51 14.76 -14.59 1.11
CA LYS A 51 13.94 -13.92 0.09
C LYS A 51 13.20 -12.71 0.66
N GLY A 52 12.81 -12.75 1.93
CA GLY A 52 12.30 -11.60 2.69
C GLY A 52 13.30 -10.45 2.70
N GLY A 53 14.56 -10.74 3.04
CA GLY A 53 15.62 -9.75 3.02
C GLY A 53 15.92 -9.21 1.62
N ASP A 54 15.89 -10.06 0.58
CA ASP A 54 16.06 -9.63 -0.82
C ASP A 54 14.93 -8.70 -1.27
N LEU A 55 13.68 -9.03 -0.95
CA LEU A 55 12.52 -8.19 -1.26
C LEU A 55 12.62 -6.82 -0.60
N GLU A 56 12.93 -6.78 0.70
CA GLU A 56 13.07 -5.53 1.46
C GLU A 56 14.15 -4.63 0.84
N ARG A 57 15.34 -5.18 0.52
CA ARG A 57 16.42 -4.43 -0.15
C ARG A 57 16.02 -3.94 -1.55
N ALA A 58 15.32 -4.76 -2.33
CA ALA A 58 14.88 -4.37 -3.65
C ALA A 58 13.84 -3.23 -3.60
N LEU A 59 12.95 -3.25 -2.60
CA LEU A 59 12.00 -2.16 -2.35
C LEU A 59 12.69 -0.89 -1.84
N GLU A 60 13.67 -1.02 -0.94
CA GLU A 60 14.50 0.11 -0.48
C GLU A 60 15.16 0.82 -1.65
N ALA A 61 15.80 0.07 -2.55
CA ALA A 61 16.44 0.62 -3.74
C ALA A 61 15.43 1.29 -4.69
N ARG A 62 14.25 0.69 -4.88
CA ARG A 62 13.20 1.24 -5.76
C ARG A 62 12.59 2.54 -5.23
N LEU A 63 12.36 2.59 -3.92
CA LEU A 63 11.68 3.71 -3.27
C LEU A 63 12.66 4.81 -2.82
N GLY A 64 13.96 4.51 -2.76
CA GLY A 64 14.94 5.40 -2.10
C GLY A 64 14.68 5.52 -0.59
N ALA A 65 14.12 4.47 0.02
CA ALA A 65 13.76 4.45 1.43
C ALA A 65 14.93 3.96 2.29
N ARG A 66 15.07 4.50 3.50
CA ARG A 66 16.06 4.07 4.49
C ARG A 66 15.90 2.60 4.87
N ARG A 67 14.65 2.17 5.08
CA ARG A 67 14.33 0.79 5.42
C ARG A 67 12.95 0.43 4.90
N VAL A 68 12.80 -0.78 4.39
CA VAL A 68 11.50 -1.39 4.11
C VAL A 68 11.35 -2.65 4.95
N LEU A 69 10.18 -2.82 5.57
CA LEU A 69 9.85 -4.00 6.36
C LEU A 69 8.64 -4.69 5.73
N ALA A 70 8.83 -5.89 5.21
CA ALA A 70 7.75 -6.65 4.59
C ALA A 70 6.76 -7.16 5.64
N THR A 71 5.47 -6.97 5.39
CA THR A 71 4.38 -7.33 6.29
C THR A 71 3.42 -8.34 5.68
N THR A 72 2.61 -9.00 6.51
CA THR A 72 1.59 -9.97 6.07
C THR A 72 0.46 -9.36 5.23
N SER A 73 0.24 -8.05 5.32
CA SER A 73 -0.74 -7.30 4.52
C SER A 73 -0.47 -5.78 4.64
N CYS A 74 -1.12 -4.97 3.80
CA CYS A 74 -1.13 -3.51 3.98
C CYS A 74 -1.88 -3.08 5.25
N THR A 75 -2.87 -3.84 5.69
CA THR A 75 -3.53 -3.62 6.99
C THR A 75 -2.53 -3.75 8.13
N SER A 76 -1.73 -4.82 8.12
CA SER A 76 -0.63 -5.02 9.06
C SER A 76 0.40 -3.89 8.99
N ALA A 77 0.66 -3.36 7.80
CA ALA A 77 1.57 -2.23 7.60
C ALA A 77 1.04 -0.95 8.28
N LEU A 78 -0.23 -0.59 8.04
CA LEU A 78 -0.88 0.58 8.64
C LEU A 78 -0.95 0.47 10.17
N GLU A 79 -1.32 -0.70 10.69
CA GLU A 79 -1.35 -0.95 12.14
C GLU A 79 0.04 -0.85 12.77
N ALA A 80 1.06 -1.44 12.14
CA ALA A 80 2.42 -1.37 12.62
C ALA A 80 2.95 0.07 12.59
N ALA A 81 2.65 0.83 11.53
CA ALA A 81 3.02 2.22 11.39
C ALA A 81 2.42 3.09 12.50
N LEU A 82 1.11 2.98 12.75
CA LEU A 82 0.43 3.74 13.80
C LEU A 82 0.94 3.38 15.21
N LEU A 83 1.13 2.09 15.49
CA LEU A 83 1.64 1.64 16.79
C LEU A 83 3.09 2.10 17.01
N ALA A 84 3.95 1.99 15.99
CA ALA A 84 5.34 2.45 16.08
C ALA A 84 5.47 3.99 16.11
N ALA A 85 4.50 4.71 15.54
CA ALA A 85 4.35 6.16 15.65
C ALA A 85 3.89 6.62 17.05
N GLY A 86 3.44 5.69 17.89
CA GLY A 86 2.89 5.98 19.22
C GLY A 86 1.51 6.62 19.17
N VAL A 87 0.73 6.40 18.10
CA VAL A 87 -0.67 6.83 18.02
C VAL A 87 -1.50 5.95 18.95
N GLY A 88 -2.36 6.56 19.77
CA GLY A 88 -3.11 5.85 20.79
C GLY A 88 -4.41 6.53 21.27
N PRO A 89 -4.98 6.06 22.39
CA PRO A 89 -6.16 6.67 22.99
C PRO A 89 -6.01 8.17 23.26
N GLY A 90 -7.00 8.94 22.81
CA GLY A 90 -7.02 10.40 22.92
C GLY A 90 -6.50 11.13 21.68
N ASP A 91 -5.83 10.42 20.77
CA ASP A 91 -5.37 10.98 19.50
C ASP A 91 -6.48 10.99 18.44
N ASP A 92 -6.43 12.00 17.59
CA ASP A 92 -7.22 12.10 16.36
C ASP A 92 -6.33 11.82 15.15
N VAL A 93 -6.82 11.01 14.21
CA VAL A 93 -6.14 10.74 12.94
C VAL A 93 -7.03 11.15 11.79
N ILE A 94 -6.56 12.10 10.98
CA ILE A 94 -7.30 12.60 9.81
C ILE A 94 -7.09 11.66 8.62
N LEU A 95 -8.16 11.28 7.93
CA LEU A 95 -8.12 10.39 6.76
C LEU A 95 -9.36 10.61 5.88
N PRO A 96 -9.35 10.24 4.59
CA PRO A 96 -10.55 10.34 3.77
C PRO A 96 -11.58 9.29 4.18
N SER A 97 -12.88 9.61 4.11
CA SER A 97 -13.92 8.57 4.22
C SER A 97 -13.97 7.67 2.97
N PHE A 98 -13.56 8.20 1.81
CA PHE A 98 -13.45 7.48 0.55
C PHE A 98 -12.11 6.74 0.47
N THR A 99 -12.01 5.63 1.21
CA THR A 99 -10.86 4.72 1.21
C THR A 99 -11.32 3.29 1.53
N PHE A 100 -10.42 2.32 1.49
CA PHE A 100 -10.73 0.98 1.96
C PHE A 100 -10.80 0.94 3.50
N VAL A 101 -11.71 0.12 4.05
CA VAL A 101 -12.03 0.10 5.49
C VAL A 101 -10.82 -0.12 6.41
N THR A 102 -9.76 -0.76 5.89
CA THR A 102 -8.54 -1.07 6.64
C THR A 102 -7.82 0.19 7.13
N THR A 103 -7.90 1.31 6.40
CA THR A 103 -7.31 2.59 6.81
C THR A 103 -7.93 3.06 8.14
N ALA A 104 -9.27 3.07 8.24
CA ALA A 104 -9.97 3.46 9.47
C ALA A 104 -9.86 2.40 10.57
N ASN A 105 -9.92 1.11 10.22
CA ASN A 105 -9.76 0.02 11.19
C ASN A 105 -8.40 0.06 11.89
N ALA A 106 -7.32 0.40 11.18
CA ALA A 106 -6.00 0.52 11.78
C ALA A 106 -5.95 1.63 12.84
N VAL A 107 -6.60 2.77 12.58
CA VAL A 107 -6.76 3.89 13.54
C VAL A 107 -7.54 3.43 14.78
N VAL A 108 -8.70 2.79 14.57
CA VAL A 108 -9.55 2.30 15.67
C VAL A 108 -8.81 1.24 16.50
N ARG A 109 -8.05 0.34 15.86
CA ARG A 109 -7.26 -0.68 16.55
C ARG A 109 -6.10 -0.10 17.35
N ALA A 110 -5.56 1.05 16.97
CA ALA A 110 -4.61 1.81 17.79
C ALA A 110 -5.29 2.47 19.01
N GLY A 111 -6.62 2.52 19.06
CA GLY A 111 -7.39 3.20 20.10
C GLY A 111 -7.61 4.69 19.83
N ALA A 112 -7.17 5.20 18.69
CA ALA A 112 -7.34 6.58 18.26
C ALA A 112 -8.72 6.81 17.58
N ARG A 113 -9.11 8.07 17.43
CA ARG A 113 -10.36 8.45 16.75
C ARG A 113 -10.10 8.79 15.28
N PRO A 114 -10.71 8.08 14.31
CA PRO A 114 -10.70 8.51 12.91
C PRO A 114 -11.50 9.81 12.76
N VAL A 115 -10.90 10.81 12.13
CA VAL A 115 -11.52 12.08 11.75
C VAL A 115 -11.62 12.10 10.22
N PHE A 116 -12.82 11.85 9.72
CA PHE A 116 -13.05 11.81 8.29
C PHE A 116 -13.07 13.21 7.67
N VAL A 117 -12.31 13.36 6.60
CA VAL A 117 -12.28 14.56 5.75
C VAL A 117 -12.73 14.17 4.35
N ASP A 118 -13.40 15.10 3.67
CA ASP A 118 -13.92 14.86 2.33
C ASP A 118 -12.82 14.86 1.26
N ILE A 119 -13.15 14.31 0.11
CA ILE A 119 -12.28 14.27 -1.07
C ILE A 119 -12.59 15.42 -2.02
N GLU A 120 -11.64 15.74 -2.90
CA GLU A 120 -11.93 16.55 -4.08
C GLU A 120 -12.54 15.68 -5.20
N PRO A 121 -13.44 16.24 -6.04
CA PRO A 121 -14.21 15.45 -6.99
C PRO A 121 -13.47 15.06 -8.29
N ARG A 122 -12.24 15.54 -8.50
CA ARG A 122 -11.49 15.35 -9.75
C ARG A 122 -10.60 14.11 -9.70
N HIS A 123 -9.81 13.93 -8.65
CA HIS A 123 -8.91 12.79 -8.46
C HIS A 123 -9.40 11.82 -7.38
N PHE A 124 -10.49 12.15 -6.69
CA PHE A 124 -11.07 11.39 -5.59
C PHE A 124 -10.07 11.17 -4.44
N THR A 125 -9.23 12.17 -4.21
CA THR A 125 -8.24 12.17 -3.12
C THR A 125 -8.62 13.20 -2.05
N ILE A 126 -8.12 13.01 -0.82
CA ILE A 126 -8.43 13.90 0.31
C ILE A 126 -8.11 15.37 -0.03
N ASP A 127 -8.97 16.31 0.38
CA ASP A 127 -8.77 17.75 0.12
C ASP A 127 -7.86 18.40 1.20
N PRO A 128 -6.63 18.84 0.86
CA PRO A 128 -5.75 19.59 1.75
C PRO A 128 -6.39 20.74 2.53
N ALA A 129 -7.28 21.53 1.91
CA ALA A 129 -7.91 22.66 2.60
C ALA A 129 -8.80 22.19 3.76
N LEU A 130 -9.50 21.08 3.55
CA LEU A 130 -10.34 20.45 4.59
C LEU A 130 -9.49 19.70 5.63
N VAL A 131 -8.33 19.17 5.24
CA VAL A 131 -7.36 18.59 6.18
C VAL A 131 -6.86 19.67 7.15
N ASP A 132 -6.39 20.81 6.63
CA ASP A 132 -5.90 21.92 7.46
C ASP A 132 -6.98 22.43 8.42
N ALA A 133 -8.21 22.57 7.93
CA ALA A 133 -9.36 22.99 8.74
C ALA A 133 -9.78 21.97 9.82
N ALA A 134 -9.49 20.68 9.63
CA ALA A 134 -9.82 19.61 10.57
C ALA A 134 -8.76 19.39 11.66
N VAL A 135 -7.62 20.09 11.60
CA VAL A 135 -6.57 19.97 12.62
C VAL A 135 -7.06 20.54 13.96
N THR A 136 -6.84 19.79 15.02
CA THR A 136 -7.13 20.18 16.41
C THR A 136 -5.92 19.88 17.29
N PRO A 137 -5.88 20.35 18.57
CA PRO A 137 -4.82 19.98 19.50
C PRO A 137 -4.69 18.47 19.78
N ARG A 138 -5.69 17.65 19.43
CA ARG A 138 -5.64 16.19 19.53
C ARG A 138 -5.16 15.51 18.26
N THR A 139 -5.04 16.24 17.15
CA THR A 139 -4.61 15.65 15.87
C THR A 139 -3.16 15.21 15.99
N ARG A 140 -2.91 13.92 15.75
CA ARG A 140 -1.59 13.32 15.84
C ARG A 140 -1.01 12.94 14.48
N ALA A 141 -1.88 12.49 13.57
CA ALA A 141 -1.47 12.02 12.26
C ALA A 141 -2.49 12.32 11.17
N VAL A 142 -2.01 12.31 9.93
CA VAL A 142 -2.81 12.33 8.70
C VAL A 142 -2.46 11.08 7.88
N ILE A 143 -3.48 10.37 7.42
CA ILE A 143 -3.35 9.22 6.51
C ILE A 143 -3.99 9.59 5.16
N PRO A 144 -3.24 10.20 4.22
CA PRO A 144 -3.73 10.34 2.85
C PRO A 144 -3.73 8.99 2.15
N MET A 145 -4.66 8.82 1.19
CA MET A 145 -4.76 7.65 0.34
C MET A 145 -4.53 8.05 -1.12
N HIS A 146 -3.60 7.36 -1.78
CA HIS A 146 -3.31 7.53 -3.20
C HIS A 146 -4.28 6.71 -4.06
N TYR A 147 -5.51 7.20 -4.20
CA TYR A 147 -6.59 6.47 -4.87
C TYR A 147 -6.23 6.13 -6.33
N ALA A 148 -6.53 4.90 -6.75
CA ALA A 148 -6.19 4.35 -8.07
C ALA A 148 -4.71 4.53 -8.52
N GLY A 149 -3.77 4.74 -7.57
CA GLY A 149 -2.37 5.02 -7.88
C GLY A 149 -2.09 6.47 -8.28
N MET A 150 -3.11 7.33 -8.27
CA MET A 150 -2.97 8.76 -8.44
C MET A 150 -2.45 9.38 -7.13
N ALA A 151 -1.45 10.24 -7.26
CA ALA A 151 -1.00 11.06 -6.14
C ALA A 151 -2.17 11.91 -5.63
N CYS A 152 -2.35 11.97 -4.32
CA CYS A 152 -3.08 13.10 -3.75
C CYS A 152 -2.22 14.36 -3.94
N ARG A 153 -2.74 15.52 -3.53
CA ARG A 153 -1.94 16.76 -3.41
C ARG A 153 -0.94 16.62 -2.25
N VAL A 154 0.00 15.70 -2.41
CA VAL A 154 0.82 15.08 -1.37
C VAL A 154 1.85 16.05 -0.80
N ASP A 155 2.31 16.98 -1.64
CA ASP A 155 3.10 18.15 -1.27
C ASP A 155 2.34 19.09 -0.32
N GLU A 156 1.10 19.47 -0.68
CA GLU A 156 0.25 20.30 0.18
C GLU A 156 -0.06 19.62 1.52
N ILE A 157 -0.34 18.31 1.51
CA ILE A 157 -0.55 17.53 2.75
C ILE A 157 0.72 17.44 3.58
N ALA A 158 1.89 17.24 2.96
CA ALA A 158 3.17 17.21 3.66
C ALA A 158 3.46 18.56 4.31
N ASP A 159 3.18 19.67 3.62
CA ASP A 159 3.34 21.02 4.15
C ASP A 159 2.41 21.29 5.35
N ILE A 160 1.14 20.86 5.29
CA ILE A 160 0.21 20.94 6.42
C ILE A 160 0.76 20.14 7.62
N CYS A 161 1.20 18.89 7.38
CA CYS A 161 1.77 18.05 8.44
C CYS A 161 3.01 18.69 9.06
N ALA A 162 3.90 19.29 8.26
CA ALA A 162 5.09 19.98 8.76
C ALA A 162 4.73 21.20 9.62
N ARG A 163 3.83 22.07 9.15
CA ARG A 163 3.38 23.28 9.88
C ARG A 163 2.77 22.94 11.23
N HIS A 164 1.98 21.88 11.30
CA HIS A 164 1.29 21.45 12.52
C HIS A 164 2.03 20.37 13.33
N ARG A 165 3.22 19.95 12.89
CA ARG A 165 4.03 18.88 13.50
C ARG A 165 3.27 17.55 13.64
N LEU A 166 2.47 17.22 12.61
CA LEU A 166 1.71 15.98 12.51
C LEU A 166 2.55 14.89 11.82
N LEU A 167 2.27 13.64 12.14
CA LEU A 167 2.83 12.51 11.39
C LEU A 167 2.02 12.29 10.10
N MET A 168 2.71 12.15 8.98
CA MET A 168 2.09 11.72 7.73
C MET A 168 2.40 10.24 7.50
N ILE A 169 1.38 9.40 7.43
CA ILE A 169 1.51 7.98 7.11
C ILE A 169 0.75 7.75 5.80
N GLU A 170 1.45 7.48 4.71
CA GLU A 170 0.81 7.32 3.40
C GLU A 170 0.16 5.94 3.29
N ASP A 171 -1.14 5.88 2.98
CA ASP A 171 -1.77 4.67 2.44
C ASP A 171 -1.47 4.62 0.93
N ALA A 172 -0.43 3.85 0.60
CA ALA A 172 0.09 3.67 -0.75
C ALA A 172 -0.29 2.31 -1.32
N ALA A 173 -1.40 1.71 -0.87
CA ALA A 173 -1.85 0.39 -1.30
C ALA A 173 -2.05 0.26 -2.82
N HIS A 174 -2.28 1.37 -3.54
CA HIS A 174 -2.44 1.42 -5.00
C HIS A 174 -1.28 2.10 -5.73
N ALA A 175 -0.24 2.56 -5.01
CA ALA A 175 0.70 3.54 -5.51
C ALA A 175 2.14 3.01 -5.63
N LEU A 176 2.34 1.70 -5.52
CA LEU A 176 3.65 1.12 -5.82
C LEU A 176 3.98 1.35 -7.30
N ASN A 177 5.17 1.90 -7.57
CA ASN A 177 5.63 2.37 -8.89
C ASN A 177 5.04 3.70 -9.38
N ALA A 178 4.24 4.40 -8.58
CA ALA A 178 3.79 5.76 -8.87
C ALA A 178 4.69 6.80 -8.20
N SER A 179 4.75 8.00 -8.78
CA SER A 179 5.53 9.13 -8.27
C SER A 179 4.80 10.45 -8.46
N PHE A 180 5.14 11.43 -7.63
CA PHE A 180 4.77 12.84 -7.78
C PHE A 180 6.06 13.65 -7.84
N ASP A 181 6.19 14.53 -8.83
CA ASP A 181 7.40 15.34 -9.07
C ASP A 181 8.71 14.52 -9.00
N GLY A 182 8.71 13.34 -9.62
CA GLY A 182 9.86 12.42 -9.64
C GLY A 182 10.13 11.65 -8.33
N ARG A 183 9.44 11.98 -7.24
CA ARG A 183 9.57 11.30 -5.94
C ARG A 183 8.54 10.17 -5.80
N PRO A 184 8.95 8.93 -5.47
CA PRO A 184 8.03 7.81 -5.27
C PRO A 184 6.95 8.10 -4.22
N LEU A 185 5.71 7.71 -4.49
CA LEU A 185 4.63 7.76 -3.50
C LEU A 185 4.87 6.73 -2.39
N GLY A 186 4.41 7.02 -1.18
CA GLY A 186 4.76 6.26 0.03
C GLY A 186 6.11 6.65 0.64
N THR A 187 6.71 7.75 0.18
CA THR A 187 7.98 8.26 0.72
C THR A 187 7.93 9.73 1.13
N TRP A 188 6.78 10.40 1.04
CA TRP A 188 6.60 11.80 1.36
C TRP A 188 6.51 12.04 2.87
N GLY A 189 5.82 11.16 3.58
CA GLY A 189 5.60 11.25 5.02
C GLY A 189 6.72 10.62 5.86
N ALA A 190 6.34 10.26 7.10
CA ALA A 190 7.19 9.49 8.01
C ALA A 190 7.38 8.06 7.50
N CYS A 191 6.31 7.47 6.95
CA CYS A 191 6.36 6.18 6.27
C CYS A 191 5.20 6.00 5.28
N GLY A 192 5.37 5.07 4.34
CA GLY A 192 4.32 4.62 3.43
C GLY A 192 3.99 3.14 3.62
N CYS A 193 2.71 2.81 3.46
CA CYS A 193 2.19 1.46 3.59
C CYS A 193 1.74 0.91 2.23
N PHE A 194 2.27 -0.24 1.83
CA PHE A 194 2.02 -0.84 0.51
C PHE A 194 1.27 -2.16 0.64
N SER A 195 0.52 -2.51 -0.41
CA SER A 195 -0.24 -3.76 -0.52
C SER A 195 0.29 -4.63 -1.64
N PHE A 196 0.45 -5.91 -1.36
CA PHE A 196 0.81 -6.98 -2.31
C PHE A 196 -0.32 -8.01 -2.46
N HIS A 197 -1.55 -7.59 -2.15
CA HIS A 197 -2.75 -8.42 -2.27
C HIS A 197 -2.98 -8.88 -3.72
N GLU A 198 -3.75 -9.95 -3.92
CA GLU A 198 -4.03 -10.54 -5.23
C GLU A 198 -4.63 -9.59 -6.26
N THR A 199 -5.07 -8.39 -5.90
CA THR A 199 -5.65 -7.37 -6.80
C THR A 199 -4.73 -6.20 -7.10
N LYS A 200 -3.49 -6.21 -6.60
CA LYS A 200 -2.53 -5.11 -6.75
C LYS A 200 -1.58 -5.33 -7.91
N ASP A 201 -0.75 -4.33 -8.21
CA ASP A 201 0.23 -4.41 -9.32
C ASP A 201 1.35 -5.40 -9.05
N LEU A 202 1.87 -5.41 -7.83
CA LEU A 202 2.74 -6.44 -7.30
C LEU A 202 1.88 -7.39 -6.48
N VAL A 203 1.92 -8.69 -6.80
CA VAL A 203 1.06 -9.69 -6.14
C VAL A 203 1.87 -10.80 -5.47
N CYS A 204 1.56 -11.14 -4.22
CA CYS A 204 1.98 -12.39 -3.60
C CYS A 204 0.83 -13.13 -2.90
N GLY A 205 -0.41 -12.92 -3.36
CA GLY A 205 -1.62 -13.40 -2.70
C GLY A 205 -1.99 -12.48 -1.54
N GLU A 206 -1.26 -12.58 -0.43
CA GLU A 206 -1.39 -11.69 0.74
C GLU A 206 -0.01 -11.14 1.14
N GLY A 207 0.08 -9.83 1.32
CA GLY A 207 1.32 -9.17 1.69
C GLY A 207 1.24 -7.66 1.70
N GLY A 208 2.26 -7.03 2.26
CA GLY A 208 2.44 -5.60 2.24
C GLY A 208 3.84 -5.21 2.68
N ALA A 209 4.06 -3.92 2.86
CA ALA A 209 5.30 -3.40 3.45
C ALA A 209 5.08 -2.04 4.09
N VAL A 210 5.92 -1.71 5.08
CA VAL A 210 6.11 -0.34 5.57
C VAL A 210 7.46 0.15 5.05
N ALA A 211 7.48 1.29 4.36
CA ALA A 211 8.71 1.96 3.95
C ALA A 211 8.94 3.20 4.81
N VAL A 212 10.08 3.29 5.48
CA VAL A 212 10.50 4.48 6.23
C VAL A 212 11.55 5.21 5.41
N ARG A 213 11.37 6.51 5.18
CA ARG A 213 12.29 7.27 4.34
C ARG A 213 13.62 7.53 5.03
N ASP A 214 13.62 8.11 6.23
CA ASP A 214 14.83 8.67 6.87
C ASP A 214 14.73 8.84 8.40
N ASP A 215 14.02 7.94 9.11
CA ASP A 215 13.91 7.96 10.58
C ASP A 215 14.34 6.61 11.20
N ASP A 216 15.60 6.53 11.64
CA ASP A 216 16.16 5.33 12.29
C ASP A 216 15.42 4.97 13.60
N ALA A 217 14.86 5.95 14.31
CA ALA A 217 14.13 5.70 15.54
C ALA A 217 12.75 5.06 15.24
N LEU A 218 12.08 5.50 14.17
CA LEU A 218 10.87 4.84 13.69
C LEU A 218 11.16 3.43 13.17
N VAL A 219 12.27 3.22 12.45
CA VAL A 219 12.72 1.90 12.02
C VAL A 219 12.89 0.96 13.22
N ALA A 220 13.61 1.38 14.25
CA ALA A 220 13.82 0.56 15.44
C ALA A 220 12.50 0.19 16.14
N ARG A 221 11.55 1.12 16.24
CA ARG A 221 10.21 0.85 16.80
C ARG A 221 9.41 -0.10 15.92
N LEU A 222 9.45 0.05 14.60
CA LEU A 222 8.76 -0.85 13.68
C LEU A 222 9.31 -2.27 13.71
N GLU A 223 10.64 -2.45 13.82
CA GLU A 223 11.26 -3.77 14.01
C GLU A 223 10.69 -4.46 15.25
N ILE A 224 10.63 -3.75 16.39
CA ILE A 224 10.05 -4.27 17.63
C ILE A 224 8.57 -4.65 17.44
N VAL A 225 7.77 -3.74 16.88
CA VAL A 225 6.33 -3.95 16.68
C VAL A 225 6.07 -5.15 15.77
N ARG A 226 6.83 -5.29 14.68
CA ARG A 226 6.70 -6.40 13.71
C ARG A 226 7.15 -7.75 14.27
N GLU A 227 8.13 -7.74 15.17
CA GLU A 227 8.68 -8.93 15.82
C GLU A 227 8.04 -9.20 17.19
N LYS A 228 6.71 -9.09 17.28
CA LYS A 228 5.92 -9.46 18.47
C LYS A 228 6.31 -8.67 19.73
N GLY A 229 6.80 -7.45 19.56
CA GLY A 229 7.21 -6.59 20.67
C GLY A 229 8.60 -6.91 21.23
N THR A 230 9.42 -7.67 20.49
CA THR A 230 10.75 -8.09 20.94
C THR A 230 11.86 -7.34 20.24
N ASP A 231 13.00 -7.18 20.89
CA ASP A 231 14.23 -6.62 20.31
C ASP A 231 15.06 -7.67 19.54
N ARG A 232 14.38 -8.68 18.96
CA ARG A 232 14.99 -9.80 18.25
C ARG A 232 15.91 -9.36 17.10
N SER A 233 15.56 -8.30 16.38
CA SER A 233 16.40 -7.77 15.30
C SER A 233 17.74 -7.22 15.82
N ALA A 234 17.75 -6.56 16.97
CA ALA A 234 18.97 -6.06 17.61
C ALA A 234 19.87 -7.23 18.08
N PHE A 235 19.27 -8.27 18.66
CA PHE A 235 19.99 -9.51 18.98
C PHE A 235 20.60 -10.18 17.73
N ALA A 236 19.84 -10.27 16.62
CA ALA A 236 20.34 -10.84 15.38
C ALA A 236 21.53 -10.07 14.77
N ARG A 237 21.62 -8.76 15.05
CA ARG A 237 22.76 -7.90 14.67
C ARG A 237 23.92 -7.94 15.68
N GLY A 238 23.79 -8.67 16.79
CA GLY A 238 24.81 -8.73 17.84
C GLY A 238 24.85 -7.50 18.76
N GLU A 239 23.82 -6.65 18.73
CA GLU A 239 23.72 -5.45 19.57
C GLU A 239 23.29 -5.78 21.01
N ARG A 240 22.81 -7.02 21.25
CA ARG A 240 22.31 -7.53 22.52
C ARG A 240 22.72 -9.00 22.71
N ASP A 241 22.97 -9.42 23.96
CA ASP A 241 23.32 -10.81 24.29
C ASP A 241 22.12 -11.76 24.27
N LYS A 242 20.91 -11.23 24.53
CA LYS A 242 19.63 -11.95 24.52
C LYS A 242 18.53 -10.99 24.06
N TYR A 243 17.51 -11.51 23.38
CA TYR A 243 16.29 -10.76 23.10
C TYR A 243 15.25 -10.98 24.20
N THR A 244 14.40 -9.99 24.42
CA THR A 244 13.30 -10.00 25.38
C THR A 244 12.08 -9.27 24.83
N TRP A 245 10.96 -9.35 25.54
CA TRP A 245 9.79 -8.51 25.29
C TRP A 245 10.03 -7.10 25.84
N VAL A 246 9.94 -6.08 24.98
CA VAL A 246 10.27 -4.68 25.30
C VAL A 246 9.11 -3.70 25.05
N GLY A 247 8.03 -4.15 24.42
CA GLY A 247 6.87 -3.30 24.14
C GLY A 247 5.75 -4.02 23.39
N PRO A 248 4.61 -3.37 23.12
CA PRO A 248 3.54 -3.98 22.34
C PRO A 248 4.01 -4.29 20.90
N GLY A 249 3.46 -5.35 20.32
CA GLY A 249 3.70 -5.73 18.94
C GLY A 249 2.82 -6.91 18.54
N SER A 250 2.97 -7.36 17.29
CA SER A 250 2.23 -8.48 16.73
C SER A 250 3.12 -9.31 15.81
N SER A 251 2.59 -10.39 15.24
CA SER A 251 3.29 -11.17 14.23
C SER A 251 2.96 -10.63 12.84
N TYR A 252 3.64 -9.55 12.44
CA TYR A 252 3.41 -8.92 11.14
C TYR A 252 4.38 -9.40 10.05
N VAL A 253 5.29 -10.32 10.35
CA VAL A 253 6.35 -10.79 9.45
C VAL A 253 5.78 -11.57 8.23
N LEU A 254 6.10 -11.14 7.02
CA LEU A 254 5.79 -11.86 5.78
C LEU A 254 6.62 -13.15 5.66
N SER A 255 6.04 -14.25 5.17
CA SER A 255 6.76 -15.52 4.97
C SER A 255 7.72 -15.47 3.78
N ASP A 256 8.81 -16.24 3.82
CA ASP A 256 9.82 -16.24 2.73
C ASP A 256 9.23 -16.74 1.41
N VAL A 257 8.27 -17.65 1.46
CA VAL A 257 7.57 -18.16 0.27
C VAL A 257 6.85 -17.03 -0.46
N LEU A 258 6.09 -16.21 0.28
CA LEU A 258 5.36 -15.08 -0.31
C LEU A 258 6.32 -13.96 -0.70
N ALA A 259 7.39 -13.75 0.07
CA ALA A 259 8.43 -12.80 -0.29
C ALA A 259 9.16 -13.16 -1.59
N GLY A 260 9.43 -14.45 -1.82
CA GLY A 260 10.01 -14.95 -3.08
C GLY A 260 9.10 -14.67 -4.29
N ILE A 261 7.80 -14.89 -4.15
CA ILE A 261 6.81 -14.55 -5.19
C ILE A 261 6.76 -13.02 -5.42
N ALA A 262 6.68 -12.24 -4.34
CA ALA A 262 6.67 -10.77 -4.40
C ALA A 262 7.93 -10.22 -5.07
N LEU A 263 9.10 -10.79 -4.80
CA LEU A 263 10.37 -10.38 -5.40
C LEU A 263 10.36 -10.58 -6.92
N VAL A 264 9.85 -11.71 -7.41
CA VAL A 264 9.70 -11.95 -8.86
C VAL A 264 8.71 -10.95 -9.48
N GLN A 265 7.60 -10.66 -8.81
CA GLN A 265 6.63 -9.67 -9.29
C GLN A 265 7.21 -8.24 -9.29
N LEU A 266 8.02 -7.88 -8.30
CA LEU A 266 8.72 -6.60 -8.24
C LEU A 266 9.68 -6.42 -9.42
N GLN A 267 10.38 -7.48 -9.85
CA GLN A 267 11.25 -7.46 -11.02
C GLN A 267 10.48 -7.25 -12.34
N LYS A 268 9.18 -7.61 -12.35
CA LYS A 268 8.29 -7.46 -13.51
C LYS A 268 7.49 -6.17 -13.48
N LEU A 269 7.57 -5.40 -12.40
CA LEU A 269 6.64 -4.32 -12.10
C LEU A 269 6.59 -3.24 -13.20
N ASP A 270 7.73 -2.87 -13.79
CA ASP A 270 7.75 -1.89 -14.89
C ASP A 270 7.06 -2.41 -16.15
N GLU A 271 7.17 -3.71 -16.43
CA GLU A 271 6.46 -4.33 -17.53
C GLU A 271 4.95 -4.38 -17.27
N ILE A 272 4.56 -4.70 -16.04
CA ILE A 272 3.16 -4.71 -15.57
C ILE A 272 2.56 -3.31 -15.72
N THR A 273 3.22 -2.28 -15.17
CA THR A 273 2.80 -0.88 -15.27
C THR A 273 2.64 -0.46 -16.73
N ARG A 274 3.66 -0.69 -17.57
CA ARG A 274 3.61 -0.31 -19.01
C ARG A 274 2.42 -0.93 -19.74
N ARG A 275 2.10 -2.20 -19.48
CA ARG A 275 0.94 -2.87 -20.10
C ARG A 275 -0.39 -2.31 -19.60
N LYS A 276 -0.51 -2.07 -18.30
CA LYS A 276 -1.72 -1.47 -17.71
C LYS A 276 -1.95 -0.05 -18.23
N THR A 277 -0.89 0.75 -18.36
CA THR A 277 -0.96 2.09 -18.97
C THR A 277 -1.43 2.03 -20.42
N ALA A 278 -0.90 1.10 -21.23
CA ALA A 278 -1.34 0.94 -22.62
C ALA A 278 -2.82 0.52 -22.72
N LEU A 279 -3.29 -0.38 -21.84
CA LEU A 279 -4.69 -0.78 -21.79
C LEU A 279 -5.61 0.36 -21.34
N ALA A 280 -5.19 1.15 -20.34
CA ALA A 280 -5.93 2.33 -19.90
C ALA A 280 -6.07 3.34 -21.03
N ALA A 281 -4.99 3.64 -21.76
CA ALA A 281 -5.02 4.53 -22.93
C ALA A 281 -6.00 4.03 -24.01
N TYR A 282 -5.96 2.74 -24.33
CA TYR A 282 -6.90 2.12 -25.26
C TYR A 282 -8.36 2.27 -24.80
N LEU A 283 -8.66 2.01 -23.52
CA LEU A 283 -10.01 2.16 -22.98
C LEU A 283 -10.48 3.62 -23.02
N LEU A 284 -9.61 4.57 -22.66
CA LEU A 284 -9.93 5.99 -22.70
C LEU A 284 -10.24 6.46 -24.13
N GLU A 285 -9.46 6.02 -25.11
CA GLU A 285 -9.72 6.32 -26.53
C GLU A 285 -11.07 5.76 -26.98
N ARG A 286 -11.35 4.48 -26.68
CA ARG A 286 -12.58 3.80 -27.09
C ARG A 286 -13.84 4.30 -26.39
N LEU A 287 -13.69 4.83 -25.18
CA LEU A 287 -14.77 5.38 -24.37
C LEU A 287 -14.94 6.89 -24.55
N ALA A 288 -13.98 7.60 -25.18
CA ALA A 288 -14.05 9.04 -25.40
C ALA A 288 -15.36 9.52 -26.08
N PRO A 289 -15.94 8.82 -27.07
CA PRO A 289 -17.23 9.22 -27.66
C PRO A 289 -18.40 9.20 -26.67
N LEU A 290 -18.26 8.51 -25.54
CA LEU A 290 -19.28 8.38 -24.50
C LEU A 290 -19.15 9.41 -23.37
N ARG A 291 -18.17 10.34 -23.42
CA ARG A 291 -18.01 11.41 -22.42
C ARG A 291 -19.29 12.21 -22.08
N PRO A 292 -20.27 12.40 -22.98
CA PRO A 292 -21.56 13.01 -22.61
C PRO A 292 -22.40 12.18 -21.62
N SER A 293 -22.05 10.91 -21.40
CA SER A 293 -22.83 9.95 -20.60
C SER A 293 -22.02 9.28 -19.49
N ILE A 294 -20.70 9.37 -19.50
CA ILE A 294 -19.81 8.81 -18.47
C ILE A 294 -18.70 9.79 -18.13
N SER A 295 -18.25 9.78 -16.88
CA SER A 295 -17.04 10.47 -16.46
C SER A 295 -15.82 9.61 -16.76
N LEU A 296 -14.85 10.18 -17.47
CA LEU A 296 -13.54 9.57 -17.70
C LEU A 296 -12.48 10.41 -16.98
N PRO A 297 -11.40 9.79 -16.48
CA PRO A 297 -10.26 10.54 -15.95
C PRO A 297 -9.67 11.45 -17.05
N ASP A 298 -9.09 12.55 -16.59
CA ASP A 298 -8.36 13.51 -17.42
C ASP A 298 -7.08 12.91 -18.01
#